data_AF-A0A8H6GDM9-F1
#
_entry.id   AF-A0A8H6GDM9-F1
#
_cell.length_a   1.000
_cell.length_b   1.000
_cell.length_c   1.000
_cell.angle_alpha   90.00
_cell.angle_beta   90.00
_cell.angle_gamma   90.00
#
_symmetry.space_group_name_H-M   'P 1'
#
loop_
_entity.id
_entity.type
_entity.pdbx_description
1 polymer ?
#
loop_
_entity_poly.entity_id
_entity_poly.type
_entity_poly.pdbx_seq_one_letter_code
_entity_poly.pdbx_strand_id
1 'polypeptide(L)'
;MAFSSPLGLGGANTANRIHSWSMPDCVDPLCGWSLHEVDKTPIGLATSDIYGKPFYYVRSMLEKFMDRMSKSTIAFQLLQVHAATLPNHLDESFDRIDVSNISDSGYLGAHRTVALVALLLRAPPTNPHATLITWFMNLIDENFTLQDQITEWTLGSLSTKRLANYLLPTRPNRSIIDPALMKFAHARHHLREYDDIFGRCADKLQLARMPD
;
A
#
# COMPACT_ATOMS: atom_id res chain seq x y z
N MET A 1 8.23 -6.13 1.06
CA MET A 1 6.76 -6.07 1.05
C MET A 1 6.23 -7.37 1.59
N ALA A 2 5.22 -7.29 2.45
CA ALA A 2 4.76 -8.37 3.31
C ALA A 2 4.20 -9.54 2.49
N PHE A 3 4.96 -10.63 2.40
CA PHE A 3 4.43 -11.90 1.96
C PHE A 3 3.70 -12.55 3.13
N SER A 4 2.40 -12.76 2.98
CA SER A 4 1.65 -13.72 3.78
C SER A 4 0.53 -14.30 2.90
N SER A 5 0.91 -15.20 1.99
CA SER A 5 -0.02 -16.19 1.46
C SER A 5 -0.12 -17.33 2.47
N PRO A 6 -1.29 -17.68 3.00
CA PRO A 6 -1.43 -18.81 3.90
C PRO A 6 -1.53 -20.09 3.06
N LEU A 7 -0.42 -20.82 2.96
CA LEU A 7 -0.50 -22.25 2.67
C LEU A 7 -1.03 -22.94 3.93
N GLY A 8 -2.27 -23.38 3.85
CA GLY A 8 -2.93 -24.13 4.90
C GLY A 8 -2.21 -25.45 5.15
N LEU A 9 -1.78 -25.64 6.40
CA LEU A 9 -1.60 -26.96 7.01
C LEU A 9 -2.32 -26.93 8.35
N GLY A 10 -3.35 -27.75 8.45
CA GLY A 10 -4.23 -27.85 9.60
C GLY A 10 -3.49 -28.26 10.87
N GLY A 11 -3.86 -27.59 11.95
CA GLY A 11 -3.51 -27.97 13.32
C GLY A 11 -4.44 -27.21 14.25
N ALA A 12 -5.52 -27.87 14.68
CA ALA A 12 -6.39 -27.35 15.71
C ALA A 12 -5.59 -27.18 17.02
N ASN A 13 -5.58 -25.99 17.60
CA ASN A 13 -5.33 -25.79 19.02
C ASN A 13 -6.01 -24.50 19.51
N THR A 14 -7.15 -24.72 20.15
CA THR A 14 -7.66 -24.08 21.37
C THR A 14 -7.17 -22.66 21.71
N ALA A 15 -8.15 -21.74 21.63
CA ALA A 15 -8.33 -20.49 22.34
C ALA A 15 -7.25 -20.07 23.35
N ASN A 16 -6.47 -19.06 22.97
CA ASN A 16 -5.86 -18.12 23.90
C ASN A 16 -6.35 -16.72 23.51
N ARG A 17 -7.44 -16.23 24.13
CA ARG A 17 -7.85 -14.82 24.04
C ARG A 17 -6.91 -14.00 24.92
N ILE A 18 -5.70 -13.76 24.42
CA ILE A 18 -4.88 -12.68 24.93
C ILE A 18 -5.28 -11.45 24.14
N HIS A 19 -5.60 -10.36 24.84
CA HIS A 19 -5.69 -9.01 24.28
C HIS A 19 -4.30 -8.53 23.80
N SER A 20 -3.61 -9.35 22.99
CA SER A 20 -2.31 -9.03 22.43
C SER A 20 -2.54 -8.35 21.10
N TRP A 21 -1.96 -7.17 20.95
CA TRP A 21 -1.86 -6.48 19.68
C TRP A 21 -1.25 -7.42 18.64
N SER A 22 -2.01 -7.81 17.62
CA SER A 22 -1.62 -8.77 16.57
C SER A 22 -0.64 -8.17 15.57
N MET A 23 0.38 -7.46 16.04
CA MET A 23 1.43 -6.97 15.19
C MET A 23 2.52 -8.04 15.13
N PRO A 24 2.83 -8.58 13.94
CA PRO A 24 3.95 -9.50 13.79
C PRO A 24 5.22 -8.90 14.39
N ASP A 25 6.05 -9.74 15.01
CA ASP A 25 7.32 -9.32 15.63
C ASP A 25 8.30 -8.68 14.63
N CYS A 26 8.02 -8.78 13.33
CA CYS A 26 8.80 -8.20 12.25
C CYS A 26 8.27 -6.85 11.73
N VAL A 27 7.27 -6.24 12.37
CA VAL A 27 6.74 -4.94 11.90
C VAL A 27 7.68 -3.82 12.28
N ASP A 28 8.22 -3.17 11.25
CA ASP A 28 8.99 -1.94 11.38
C ASP A 28 8.01 -0.75 11.48
N PRO A 29 8.08 0.10 12.53
CA PRO A 29 7.22 1.27 12.67
C PRO A 29 7.41 2.31 11.55
N LEU A 30 8.49 2.22 10.77
CA LEU A 30 8.72 3.03 9.58
C LEU A 30 7.94 2.53 8.36
N CYS A 31 7.49 1.27 8.36
CA CYS A 31 6.68 0.75 7.27
C CYS A 31 5.33 1.47 7.21
N GLY A 32 4.98 1.95 6.01
CA GLY A 32 3.71 2.66 5.76
C GLY A 32 3.81 4.18 5.84
N TRP A 33 4.98 4.75 6.17
CA TRP A 33 5.18 6.19 6.23
C TRP A 33 6.23 6.65 5.21
N SER A 34 6.10 7.90 4.75
CA SER A 34 7.12 8.52 3.92
C SER A 34 8.38 8.78 4.76
N LEU A 35 9.46 8.04 4.48
CA LEU A 35 10.74 8.21 5.17
C LEU A 35 11.26 9.65 5.10
N HIS A 36 11.02 10.33 3.98
CA HIS A 36 11.40 11.74 3.80
C HIS A 36 10.62 12.68 4.73
N GLU A 37 9.31 12.45 4.92
CA GLU A 37 8.50 13.27 5.83
C GLU A 37 8.82 12.98 7.29
N VAL A 38 9.00 11.68 7.62
CA VAL A 38 9.44 11.25 8.95
C VAL A 38 10.79 11.87 9.27
N ASP A 39 11.77 11.79 8.37
CA ASP A 39 13.11 12.34 8.60
C ASP A 39 13.10 13.86 8.82
N LYS A 40 12.20 14.58 8.13
CA LYS A 40 12.01 16.03 8.31
C LYS A 40 11.28 16.40 9.61
N THR A 41 10.77 15.43 10.36
CA THR A 41 10.01 15.71 11.59
C THR A 41 10.94 16.22 12.70
N PRO A 42 10.68 17.41 13.27
CA PRO A 42 11.50 17.96 14.33
C PRO A 42 11.24 17.23 15.65
N ILE A 43 12.29 16.71 16.26
CA ILE A 43 12.23 15.98 17.55
C ILE A 43 13.15 16.57 18.62
N GLY A 44 13.57 17.82 18.42
CA GLY A 44 14.50 18.51 19.33
C GLY A 44 15.94 18.07 19.11
N LEU A 45 16.66 17.78 20.20
CA LEU A 45 18.11 17.50 20.18
C LEU A 45 18.47 16.17 19.53
N ALA A 46 17.55 15.20 19.50
CA ALA A 46 17.78 13.87 18.98
C ALA A 46 17.60 13.80 17.45
N THR A 47 18.18 14.72 16.68
CA THR A 47 17.89 14.88 15.23
C THR A 47 18.14 13.64 14.37
N SER A 48 18.92 12.66 14.86
CA SER A 48 19.20 11.38 14.17
C SER A 48 18.39 10.19 14.68
N ASP A 49 17.47 10.36 15.64
CA ASP A 49 16.63 9.28 16.14
C ASP A 49 15.46 8.99 15.17
N ILE A 50 15.77 8.18 14.15
CA ILE A 50 14.80 7.81 13.11
C ILE A 50 13.59 7.04 13.66
N TYR A 51 13.70 6.36 14.80
CA TYR A 51 12.60 5.60 15.39
C TYR A 51 11.75 6.45 16.35
N GLY A 52 12.31 7.52 16.92
CA GLY A 52 11.56 8.54 17.65
C GLY A 52 10.76 9.47 16.74
N LYS A 53 11.27 9.78 15.53
CA LYS A 53 10.59 10.67 14.57
C LYS A 53 9.15 10.26 14.21
N PRO A 54 8.83 8.97 13.92
CA PRO A 54 7.47 8.52 13.65
C PRO A 54 6.46 8.90 14.74
N PHE A 55 6.85 8.80 16.02
CA PHE A 55 5.96 9.17 17.13
C PHE A 55 5.53 10.64 17.03
N TYR A 56 6.48 11.56 16.84
CA TYR A 56 6.17 12.99 16.73
C TYR A 56 5.44 13.32 15.43
N TYR A 57 5.77 12.63 14.33
CA TYR A 57 5.11 12.81 13.04
C TYR A 57 3.62 12.44 13.14
N VAL A 58 3.33 11.22 13.62
CA VAL A 58 1.96 10.72 13.81
C VAL A 58 1.20 11.57 14.82
N ARG A 59 1.82 11.91 15.94
CA ARG A 59 1.21 12.79 16.94
C ARG A 59 0.82 14.14 16.35
N SER A 60 1.73 14.80 15.63
CA SER A 60 1.45 16.09 14.99
C SER A 60 0.30 15.99 13.97
N MET A 61 0.27 14.90 13.21
CA MET A 61 -0.80 14.62 12.25
C MET A 61 -2.15 14.45 12.97
N LEU A 62 -2.20 13.66 14.05
CA LEU A 62 -3.41 13.44 14.84
C LEU A 62 -3.89 14.71 15.54
N GLU A 63 -2.99 15.54 16.07
CA GLU A 63 -3.33 16.83 16.67
C GLU A 63 -3.99 17.75 15.64
N LYS A 64 -3.43 17.87 14.43
CA LYS A 64 -4.03 18.65 13.33
C LYS A 64 -5.39 18.07 12.91
N PHE A 65 -5.51 16.75 12.88
CA PHE A 65 -6.76 16.07 12.55
C PHE A 65 -7.85 16.37 13.58
N MET A 66 -7.54 16.27 14.88
CA MET A 66 -8.47 16.58 15.97
C MET A 66 -8.86 18.06 15.96
N ASP A 67 -7.92 18.98 15.74
CA ASP A 67 -8.20 20.41 15.60
C ASP A 67 -9.18 20.68 14.45
N ARG A 68 -8.95 20.08 13.28
CA ARG A 68 -9.88 20.20 12.14
C ARG A 68 -11.24 19.59 12.47
N MET A 69 -11.28 18.44 13.13
CA MET A 69 -12.52 17.77 13.52
C MET A 69 -13.34 18.66 14.48
N SER A 70 -12.69 19.35 15.41
CA SER A 70 -13.37 20.24 16.37
C SER A 70 -14.04 21.45 15.71
N LYS A 71 -13.61 21.82 14.49
CA LYS A 71 -14.08 22.99 13.73
C LYS A 71 -15.04 22.63 12.59
N SER A 72 -15.23 21.34 12.32
CA SER A 72 -16.01 20.86 11.18
C SER A 72 -17.25 20.11 11.65
N THR A 73 -18.36 20.27 10.94
CA THR A 73 -19.54 19.42 11.15
C THR A 73 -19.28 18.07 10.47
N ILE A 74 -19.02 17.03 11.26
CA ILE A 74 -18.73 15.68 10.77
C ILE A 74 -19.73 14.71 11.40
N ALA A 75 -20.35 13.88 10.56
CA ALA A 75 -21.15 12.74 10.99
C ALA A 75 -20.46 11.45 10.54
N PHE A 76 -20.45 10.45 11.42
CA PHE A 76 -19.92 9.13 11.11
C PHE A 76 -21.06 8.12 11.06
N GLN A 77 -21.15 7.38 9.97
CA GLN A 77 -22.00 6.21 9.84
C GLN A 77 -21.10 5.00 9.60
N LEU A 78 -21.17 4.01 10.49
CA LEU A 78 -20.43 2.76 10.36
C LEU A 78 -21.41 1.66 9.99
N LEU A 79 -21.17 1.02 8.85
CA LEU A 79 -21.97 -0.08 8.35
C LEU A 79 -21.12 -1.34 8.29
N GLN A 80 -21.57 -2.41 8.94
CA GLN A 80 -20.96 -3.73 8.84
C GLN A 80 -21.70 -4.55 7.78
N VAL A 81 -21.49 -4.20 6.52
CA VAL A 81 -22.14 -4.85 5.37
C VAL A 81 -21.11 -5.24 4.32
N HIS A 82 -21.48 -6.16 3.44
CA HIS A 82 -20.64 -6.51 2.32
C HIS A 82 -20.58 -5.34 1.32
N ALA A 83 -19.40 -4.97 0.84
CA ALA A 83 -19.24 -3.79 -0.02
C ALA A 83 -20.13 -3.84 -1.28
N ALA A 84 -20.39 -5.05 -1.82
CA ALA A 84 -21.27 -5.21 -2.97
C ALA A 84 -22.75 -4.87 -2.71
N THR A 85 -23.21 -4.86 -1.46
CA THR A 85 -24.59 -4.50 -1.10
C THR A 85 -24.71 -3.08 -0.60
N LEU A 86 -23.59 -2.34 -0.49
CA LEU A 86 -23.56 -0.97 0.02
C LEU A 86 -24.58 -0.04 -0.68
N PRO A 87 -24.80 -0.13 -2.01
CA PRO A 87 -25.80 0.73 -2.65
C PRO A 87 -27.25 0.51 -2.17
N ASN A 88 -27.54 -0.62 -1.54
CA ASN A 88 -28.88 -0.91 -1.00
C ASN A 88 -29.05 -0.40 0.45
N HIS A 89 -28.00 0.15 1.05
CA HIS A 89 -27.99 0.59 2.45
C HIS A 89 -27.75 2.10 2.61
N LEU A 90 -27.49 2.81 1.51
CA LEU A 90 -27.23 4.24 1.49
C LEU A 90 -28.26 4.92 0.60
N ASP A 91 -28.97 5.91 1.15
CA ASP A 91 -29.94 6.72 0.42
C ASP A 91 -29.31 8.00 -0.18
N GLU A 92 -28.03 8.25 0.13
CA GLU A 92 -27.32 9.48 -0.21
C GLU A 92 -26.42 9.31 -1.44
N SER A 93 -26.11 10.44 -2.09
CA SER A 93 -25.10 10.51 -3.17
C SER A 93 -23.93 11.39 -2.77
N PHE A 94 -22.72 10.96 -3.13
CA PHE A 94 -21.47 11.50 -2.62
C PHE A 94 -20.68 12.27 -3.70
N ASP A 95 -20.03 13.35 -3.30
CA ASP A 95 -19.09 14.08 -4.16
C ASP A 95 -17.76 13.33 -4.31
N ARG A 96 -17.39 12.53 -3.29
CA ARG A 96 -16.15 11.76 -3.29
C ARG A 96 -16.35 10.47 -2.51
N ILE A 97 -15.90 9.37 -3.10
CA ILE A 97 -15.89 8.05 -2.45
C ILE A 97 -14.46 7.51 -2.50
N ASP A 98 -13.99 6.98 -1.38
CA ASP A 98 -12.73 6.25 -1.27
C ASP A 98 -13.04 4.81 -0.84
N VAL A 99 -12.65 3.85 -1.66
CA VAL A 99 -12.99 2.43 -1.45
C VAL A 99 -11.82 1.56 -1.00
N SER A 100 -10.67 2.16 -0.66
CA SER A 100 -9.46 1.42 -0.26
C SER A 100 -9.14 0.30 -1.26
N ASN A 101 -8.86 -0.92 -0.81
CA ASN A 101 -8.35 -2.07 -1.58
C ASN A 101 -9.42 -2.98 -2.21
N ILE A 102 -10.72 -2.67 -2.13
CA ILE A 102 -11.75 -3.60 -2.61
C ILE A 102 -11.72 -3.83 -4.13
N SER A 103 -11.02 -2.97 -4.87
CA SER A 103 -10.82 -3.10 -6.32
C SER A 103 -9.74 -4.09 -6.73
N ASP A 104 -8.88 -4.56 -5.82
CA ASP A 104 -7.95 -5.65 -6.14
C ASP A 104 -8.73 -6.94 -6.50
N SER A 105 -8.14 -7.81 -7.31
CA SER A 105 -8.87 -8.97 -7.85
C SER A 105 -9.19 -10.02 -6.80
N GLY A 106 -8.40 -10.07 -5.71
CA GLY A 106 -8.71 -10.87 -4.52
C GLY A 106 -9.96 -10.45 -3.74
N TYR A 107 -10.57 -9.30 -4.05
CA TYR A 107 -11.79 -8.80 -3.40
C TYR A 107 -12.97 -8.70 -4.39
N LEU A 108 -13.46 -7.49 -4.72
CA LEU A 108 -14.52 -7.32 -5.71
C LEU A 108 -13.99 -7.23 -7.14
N GLY A 109 -12.77 -6.72 -7.30
CA GLY A 109 -12.20 -6.38 -8.60
C GLY A 109 -12.68 -5.03 -9.14
N ALA A 110 -11.80 -4.34 -9.86
CA ALA A 110 -12.00 -2.95 -10.31
C ALA A 110 -13.32 -2.71 -11.05
N HIS A 111 -13.65 -3.52 -12.06
CA HIS A 111 -14.86 -3.32 -12.86
C HIS A 111 -16.13 -3.42 -12.02
N ARG A 112 -16.19 -4.40 -11.09
CA ARG A 112 -17.36 -4.59 -10.24
C ARG A 112 -17.46 -3.48 -9.19
N THR A 113 -16.33 -3.06 -8.62
CA THR A 113 -16.28 -1.91 -7.72
C THR A 113 -16.81 -0.65 -8.39
N VAL A 114 -16.32 -0.33 -9.60
CA VAL A 114 -16.81 0.84 -10.36
C VAL A 114 -18.31 0.70 -10.64
N ALA A 115 -18.77 -0.45 -11.14
CA ALA A 115 -20.18 -0.65 -11.49
C ALA A 115 -21.14 -0.48 -10.30
N LEU A 116 -20.71 -0.84 -9.09
CA LEU A 116 -21.56 -0.75 -7.89
C LEU A 116 -21.42 0.60 -7.19
N VAL A 117 -20.20 1.09 -7.02
CA VAL A 117 -19.91 2.27 -6.19
C VAL A 117 -20.07 3.57 -6.98
N ALA A 118 -19.83 3.57 -8.30
CA ALA A 118 -20.04 4.78 -9.10
C ALA A 118 -21.52 5.23 -9.11
N LEU A 119 -22.46 4.31 -8.86
CA LEU A 119 -23.89 4.64 -8.73
C LEU A 119 -24.19 5.50 -7.49
N LEU A 120 -23.30 5.50 -6.50
CA LEU A 120 -23.41 6.33 -5.31
C LEU A 120 -22.76 7.71 -5.48
N LEU A 121 -22.09 7.97 -6.60
CA LEU A 121 -21.59 9.30 -6.90
C LEU A 121 -22.75 10.22 -7.30
N ARG A 122 -22.62 11.51 -6.98
CA ARG A 122 -23.54 12.52 -7.51
C ARG A 122 -23.51 12.51 -9.03
N ALA A 123 -24.69 12.64 -9.63
CA ALA A 123 -24.84 12.66 -11.08
C ALA A 123 -24.09 13.88 -11.68
N PRO A 124 -23.56 13.77 -12.92
CA PRO A 124 -22.81 14.84 -13.56
C PRO A 124 -23.52 16.21 -13.63
N PRO A 125 -24.85 16.29 -13.82
CA PRO A 125 -25.56 17.58 -13.78
C PRO A 125 -25.53 18.27 -12.41
N THR A 126 -25.35 17.51 -11.32
CA THR A 126 -25.28 18.04 -9.95
C THR A 126 -23.84 18.35 -9.55
N ASN A 127 -22.91 17.44 -9.86
CA ASN A 127 -21.49 17.66 -9.65
C ASN A 127 -20.68 16.92 -10.73
N PRO A 128 -20.12 17.63 -11.73
CA PRO A 128 -19.31 17.00 -12.78
C PRO A 128 -17.93 16.55 -12.27
N HIS A 129 -17.56 16.91 -11.03
CA HIS A 129 -16.30 16.54 -10.38
C HIS A 129 -16.47 15.41 -9.36
N ALA A 130 -17.63 14.75 -9.32
CA ALA A 130 -17.85 13.62 -8.43
C ALA A 130 -16.83 12.51 -8.73
N THR A 131 -16.05 12.08 -7.72
CA THR A 131 -14.86 11.25 -7.93
C THR A 131 -14.87 9.98 -7.07
N LEU A 132 -14.65 8.83 -7.71
CA LEU A 132 -14.32 7.57 -7.04
C LEU A 132 -12.80 7.38 -7.04
N ILE A 133 -12.22 7.18 -5.87
CA ILE A 133 -10.81 6.86 -5.67
C ILE A 133 -10.69 5.45 -5.12
N THR A 134 -9.78 4.67 -5.68
CA THR A 134 -9.48 3.33 -5.20
C THR A 134 -7.98 3.18 -5.03
N TRP A 135 -7.59 2.37 -4.05
CA TRP A 135 -6.24 1.90 -3.86
C TRP A 135 -6.14 0.46 -4.35
N PHE A 136 -5.00 0.12 -4.94
CA PHE A 136 -4.67 -1.25 -5.34
C PHE A 136 -3.46 -1.68 -4.53
N MET A 137 -3.68 -2.52 -3.52
CA MET A 137 -2.60 -2.97 -2.65
C MET A 137 -1.88 -4.20 -3.21
N ASN A 138 -2.57 -5.00 -4.03
CA ASN A 138 -2.09 -6.28 -4.53
C ASN A 138 -1.96 -6.33 -6.06
N LEU A 139 -2.40 -5.31 -6.79
CA LEU A 139 -2.42 -5.31 -8.27
C LEU A 139 -1.09 -5.74 -8.90
N ILE A 140 0.04 -5.26 -8.39
CA ILE A 140 1.35 -5.66 -8.92
C ILE A 140 1.62 -7.13 -8.62
N ASP A 141 1.47 -7.55 -7.36
CA ASP A 141 1.77 -8.92 -6.91
C ASP A 141 0.86 -9.95 -7.60
N GLU A 142 -0.42 -9.64 -7.78
CA GLU A 142 -1.40 -10.48 -8.49
C GLU A 142 -1.04 -10.68 -9.97
N ASN A 143 -0.27 -9.76 -10.55
CA ASN A 143 0.13 -9.79 -11.96
C ASN A 143 1.66 -9.95 -12.15
N PHE A 144 2.38 -10.29 -11.07
CA PHE A 144 3.81 -10.54 -11.09
C PHE A 144 4.10 -11.99 -11.47
N THR A 145 4.57 -12.21 -12.69
CA THR A 145 4.76 -13.56 -13.22
C THR A 145 6.08 -14.17 -12.75
N LEU A 146 6.19 -15.50 -12.84
CA LEU A 146 7.46 -16.20 -12.61
C LEU A 146 8.56 -15.71 -13.56
N GLN A 147 8.20 -15.38 -14.80
CA GLN A 147 9.16 -14.85 -15.77
C GLN A 147 9.68 -13.47 -15.36
N ASP A 148 8.82 -12.60 -14.81
CA ASP A 148 9.23 -11.29 -14.29
C ASP A 148 10.18 -11.47 -13.09
N GLN A 149 9.88 -12.42 -12.19
CA GLN A 149 10.76 -12.78 -11.06
C GLN A 149 12.14 -13.23 -11.52
N ILE A 150 12.19 -14.18 -12.47
CA ILE A 150 13.46 -14.70 -13.02
C ILE A 150 14.25 -13.57 -13.66
N THR A 151 13.59 -12.75 -14.49
CA THR A 151 14.23 -11.63 -15.19
C THR A 151 14.81 -10.63 -14.19
N GLU A 152 14.07 -10.30 -13.14
CA GLU A 152 14.56 -9.40 -12.09
C GLU A 152 15.72 -10.01 -11.31
N TRP A 153 15.76 -11.32 -11.11
CA TRP A 153 16.84 -12.01 -10.40
C TRP A 153 18.12 -12.20 -11.23
N THR A 154 18.08 -11.93 -12.53
CA THR A 154 19.29 -11.97 -13.36
C THR A 154 20.23 -10.79 -13.07
N LEU A 155 21.53 -11.04 -13.21
CA LEU A 155 22.58 -10.02 -13.05
C LEU A 155 22.43 -8.85 -14.05
N GLY A 156 21.71 -9.08 -15.15
CA GLY A 156 21.43 -8.09 -16.19
C GLY A 156 20.19 -7.22 -15.96
N SER A 157 19.46 -7.41 -14.84
CA SER A 157 18.24 -6.65 -14.56
C SER A 157 18.52 -5.15 -14.49
N LEU A 158 17.54 -4.34 -14.88
CA LEU A 158 17.67 -2.88 -14.87
C LEU A 158 17.95 -2.36 -13.45
N SER A 159 17.26 -2.91 -12.45
CA SER A 159 17.46 -2.56 -11.04
C SER A 159 18.84 -2.96 -10.55
N THR A 160 19.38 -4.11 -10.98
CA THR A 160 20.76 -4.52 -10.67
C THR A 160 21.78 -3.55 -11.29
N LYS A 161 21.59 -3.17 -12.56
CA LYS A 161 22.44 -2.19 -13.26
C LYS A 161 22.40 -0.81 -12.59
N ARG A 162 21.22 -0.33 -12.22
CA ARG A 162 21.06 0.94 -11.49
C ARG A 162 21.69 0.87 -10.11
N LEU A 163 21.48 -0.23 -9.39
CA LEU A 163 22.05 -0.44 -8.05
C LEU A 163 23.57 -0.42 -8.07
N ALA A 164 24.19 -0.99 -9.11
CA ALA A 164 25.64 -0.99 -9.26
C ALA A 164 26.26 0.43 -9.28
N ASN A 165 25.50 1.47 -9.63
CA ASN A 165 25.98 2.86 -9.56
C ASN A 165 26.09 3.40 -8.13
N TYR A 166 25.41 2.77 -7.16
CA TYR A 166 25.37 3.21 -5.76
C TYR A 166 26.04 2.22 -4.80
N LEU A 167 25.91 0.92 -5.08
CA LEU A 167 26.40 -0.17 -4.26
C LEU A 167 27.12 -1.17 -5.16
N LEU A 168 28.43 -1.00 -5.31
CA LEU A 168 29.27 -1.97 -6.00
C LEU A 168 29.57 -3.18 -5.08
N PRO A 169 29.49 -4.42 -5.58
CA PRO A 169 30.03 -5.57 -4.88
C PRO A 169 31.56 -5.40 -4.76
N THR A 170 32.03 -4.97 -3.59
CA THR A 170 33.44 -4.67 -3.34
C THR A 170 34.28 -5.90 -3.05
N ARG A 171 33.65 -7.05 -2.80
CA ARG A 171 34.32 -8.30 -2.45
C ARG A 171 33.53 -9.52 -2.95
N PRO A 172 34.22 -10.66 -3.21
CA PRO A 172 33.55 -11.92 -3.48
C PRO A 172 32.72 -12.37 -2.28
N ASN A 173 31.56 -12.98 -2.55
CA ASN A 173 30.65 -13.49 -1.53
C ASN A 173 31.34 -14.57 -0.70
N ARG A 174 31.30 -14.41 0.63
CA ARG A 174 31.86 -15.40 1.57
C ARG A 174 30.86 -16.50 1.96
N SER A 175 29.56 -16.21 1.84
CA SER A 175 28.45 -17.09 2.22
C SER A 175 27.15 -16.62 1.56
N ILE A 176 26.14 -17.48 1.55
CA ILE A 176 24.76 -17.15 1.13
C ILE A 176 24.07 -16.10 2.03
N ILE A 177 24.56 -15.95 3.26
CA ILE A 177 24.10 -14.95 4.24
C ILE A 177 25.11 -13.82 4.43
N ASP A 178 25.94 -13.52 3.41
CA ASP A 178 26.87 -12.39 3.49
C ASP A 178 26.07 -11.07 3.65
N PRO A 179 26.37 -10.24 4.66
CA PRO A 179 25.66 -8.99 4.89
C PRO A 179 25.69 -8.04 3.68
N ALA A 180 26.76 -8.04 2.89
CA ALA A 180 26.85 -7.24 1.67
C ALA A 180 25.87 -7.76 0.60
N LEU A 181 25.72 -9.08 0.49
CA LEU A 181 24.74 -9.70 -0.41
C LEU A 181 23.30 -9.42 0.05
N MET A 182 23.01 -9.55 1.34
CA MET A 182 21.68 -9.22 1.89
C MET A 182 21.34 -7.74 1.70
N LYS A 183 22.30 -6.84 1.95
CA LYS A 183 22.14 -5.40 1.70
C LYS A 183 21.88 -5.11 0.23
N PHE A 184 22.63 -5.74 -0.68
CA PHE A 184 22.44 -5.58 -2.12
C PHE A 184 21.06 -6.09 -2.55
N ALA A 185 20.67 -7.30 -2.14
CA ALA A 185 19.37 -7.87 -2.45
C ALA A 185 18.22 -6.99 -1.94
N HIS A 186 18.31 -6.50 -0.69
CA HIS A 186 17.33 -5.60 -0.11
C HIS A 186 17.26 -4.26 -0.85
N ALA A 187 18.41 -3.62 -1.11
CA ALA A 187 18.47 -2.34 -1.83
C ALA A 187 17.90 -2.43 -3.25
N ARG A 188 18.10 -3.57 -3.92
CA ARG A 188 17.58 -3.80 -5.27
C ARG A 188 16.06 -3.72 -5.33
N HIS A 189 15.36 -4.25 -4.32
CA HIS A 189 13.89 -4.16 -4.26
C HIS A 189 13.38 -2.72 -4.22
N HIS A 190 14.15 -1.78 -3.70
CA HIS A 190 13.80 -0.35 -3.68
C HIS A 190 14.03 0.34 -5.03
N LEU A 191 14.78 -0.28 -5.95
CA LEU A 191 15.08 0.24 -7.29
C LEU A 191 14.31 -0.48 -8.40
N ARG A 192 13.37 -1.36 -8.05
CA ARG A 192 12.49 -2.00 -9.03
C ARG A 192 11.39 -1.02 -9.43
N GLU A 193 11.38 -0.66 -10.70
CA GLU A 193 10.22 -0.04 -11.33
C GLU A 193 9.23 -1.13 -11.73
N TYR A 194 7.95 -0.81 -11.60
CA TYR A 194 6.85 -1.73 -11.91
C TYR A 194 5.98 -1.21 -13.05
N ASP A 195 6.47 -0.24 -13.83
CA ASP A 195 5.73 0.41 -14.92
C ASP A 195 5.34 -0.58 -16.02
N ASP A 196 6.18 -1.58 -16.28
CA ASP A 196 5.90 -2.66 -17.23
C ASP A 196 4.70 -3.50 -16.78
N ILE A 197 4.64 -3.82 -15.50
CA ILE A 197 3.55 -4.61 -14.91
C ILE A 197 2.29 -3.79 -14.81
N PHE A 198 2.42 -2.54 -14.34
CA PHE A 198 1.32 -1.60 -14.27
C PHE A 198 0.71 -1.35 -15.64
N GLY A 199 1.52 -1.18 -16.69
CA GLY A 199 1.05 -1.05 -18.07
C GLY A 199 0.18 -2.24 -18.51
N ARG A 200 0.66 -3.47 -18.29
CA ARG A 200 -0.13 -4.68 -18.58
C ARG A 200 -1.45 -4.73 -17.80
N CYS A 201 -1.43 -4.30 -16.54
CA CYS A 201 -2.62 -4.24 -15.69
C CYS A 201 -3.61 -3.19 -16.20
N ALA A 202 -3.12 -2.00 -16.56
CA ALA A 202 -3.94 -0.92 -17.11
C ALA A 202 -4.61 -1.33 -18.41
N ASP A 203 -3.88 -2.00 -19.32
CA ASP A 203 -4.43 -2.53 -20.57
C ASP A 203 -5.51 -3.58 -20.31
N LYS A 204 -5.26 -4.52 -19.38
CA LYS A 204 -6.23 -5.56 -18.99
C LYS A 204 -7.51 -4.97 -18.40
N LEU A 205 -7.37 -3.90 -17.60
CA LEU A 205 -8.49 -3.18 -16.98
C LEU A 205 -9.10 -2.11 -17.88
N GLN A 206 -8.56 -1.90 -19.09
CA GLN A 206 -8.97 -0.87 -20.04
C GLN A 206 -8.97 0.54 -19.41
N LEU A 207 -7.97 0.83 -18.58
CA LEU A 207 -7.82 2.13 -17.95
C LEU A 207 -7.31 3.13 -18.99
N ALA A 208 -8.05 4.21 -19.20
CA ALA A 208 -7.56 5.34 -19.98
C ALA A 208 -6.49 6.08 -19.17
N ARG A 209 -5.39 6.47 -19.83
CA ARG A 209 -4.47 7.45 -19.24
C ARG A 209 -5.17 8.81 -19.25
N MET A 210 -5.08 9.51 -18.12
CA MET A 210 -5.39 10.94 -18.11
C MET A 210 -4.42 11.64 -19.08
N PRO A 211 -4.89 12.57 -19.92
CA PRO A 211 -4.00 13.44 -20.67
C PRO A 211 -3.14 14.25 -19.70
N ASP A 212 -1.84 14.34 -19.97
CA ASP A 212 -0.88 15.16 -19.22
C ASP A 212 -1.20 16.66 -19.29
#